data_AF-A0A0P0Y9V1-F1
#
_entry.id   AF-A0A0P0Y9V1-F1
#
_cell.length_a   1.000
_cell.length_b   1.000
_cell.length_c   1.000
_cell.angle_alpha   90.00
_cell.angle_beta   90.00
_cell.angle_gamma   90.00
#
_symmetry.space_group_name_H-M   'P 1'
#
loop_
_entity.id
_entity.type
_entity.pdbx_description
1 polymer ?
#
loop_
_entity_poly.entity_id
_entity_poly.type
_entity_poly.pdbx_seq_one_letter_code
_entity_poly.pdbx_strand_id
1 'polypeptide(L)'
;MENKCTLKLKVFLWLLLMDRLNSKDLLQRKHFNTQGNDRCVTCNSLTTEDSFHLFFTCSFAQQCWHNIGINGNFHTTFMDMIIEAKENFQFPFFMETFAICCWNI
;
A
#
# COMPACT_ATOMS: atom_id res chain seq x y z
N MET A 1 0.39 -16.33 21.38
CA MET A 1 0.27 -16.61 19.93
C MET A 1 1.37 -15.83 19.24
N GLU A 2 2.41 -16.51 18.77
CA GLU A 2 3.49 -15.86 18.01
C GLU A 2 2.93 -15.30 16.71
N ASN A 3 3.20 -14.02 16.47
CA ASN A 3 2.76 -13.28 15.30
C ASN A 3 3.28 -13.98 14.02
N LYS A 4 2.35 -14.60 13.27
CA LYS A 4 2.64 -15.39 12.06
C LYS A 4 3.03 -14.54 10.83
N CYS A 5 3.17 -13.22 10.95
CA CYS A 5 3.76 -12.45 9.86
C CYS A 5 5.19 -12.91 9.63
N THR A 6 5.37 -13.65 8.53
CA THR A 6 6.68 -14.13 8.08
C THR A 6 7.65 -12.94 7.98
N LEU A 7 8.94 -13.20 8.20
CA LEU A 7 9.98 -12.16 8.10
C LEU A 7 9.89 -11.40 6.76
N LYS A 8 9.48 -12.10 5.70
CA LYS A 8 9.22 -11.54 4.37
C LYS A 8 8.18 -10.41 4.39
N LEU A 9 7.04 -10.61 5.05
CA LEU A 9 5.99 -9.58 5.15
C LEU A 9 6.47 -8.38 5.98
N LYS A 10 7.24 -8.62 7.06
CA LYS A 10 7.80 -7.54 7.88
C LYS A 10 8.80 -6.70 7.10
N VAL A 11 9.69 -7.34 6.33
CA VAL A 11 10.66 -6.63 5.47
C VAL A 11 9.95 -5.86 4.37
N PHE A 12 8.92 -6.45 3.75
CA PHE A 12 8.12 -5.77 2.73
C PHE A 12 7.42 -4.52 3.29
N LEU A 13 6.72 -4.65 4.43
CA LEU A 13 6.09 -3.50 5.08
C LEU A 13 7.12 -2.44 5.48
N TRP A 14 8.27 -2.85 6.00
CA TRP A 14 9.34 -1.90 6.32
C TRP A 14 9.82 -1.14 5.07
N LEU A 15 9.99 -1.81 3.93
CA LEU A 15 10.34 -1.15 2.68
C LEU A 15 9.22 -0.22 2.17
N LEU A 16 7.96 -0.62 2.32
CA LEU A 16 6.80 0.21 1.97
C LEU A 16 6.78 1.49 2.80
N LEU A 17 6.95 1.36 4.12
CA LEU A 17 6.99 2.48 5.07
C LEU A 17 8.14 3.45 4.79
N MET A 18 9.25 2.94 4.29
CA MET A 18 10.44 3.73 3.97
C MET A 18 10.40 4.32 2.54
N ASP A 19 9.31 4.12 1.79
CA ASP A 19 9.19 4.45 0.36
C ASP A 19 10.36 3.89 -0.48
N ARG A 20 10.79 2.66 -0.14
CA ARG A 20 11.92 1.95 -0.78
C ARG A 20 11.48 0.79 -1.66
N LEU A 21 10.17 0.60 -1.85
CA LEU A 21 9.67 -0.34 -2.85
C LEU A 21 9.96 0.21 -4.24
N ASN A 22 10.34 -0.68 -5.17
CA ASN A 22 10.59 -0.30 -6.56
C ASN A 22 9.26 -0.05 -7.28
N SER A 23 8.57 1.04 -6.94
CA SER A 23 7.49 1.61 -7.74
C SER A 23 8.06 2.23 -9.02
N LYS A 24 7.20 2.49 -10.01
CA LYS A 24 7.60 3.14 -11.27
C LYS A 24 8.30 4.46 -11.00
N ASP A 25 7.81 5.24 -10.04
CA ASP A 25 8.45 6.46 -9.56
C ASP A 25 9.86 6.24 -9.01
N LEU A 26 10.08 5.22 -8.18
CA LEU A 26 11.42 4.94 -7.66
C LEU A 26 12.36 4.47 -8.77
N LEU A 27 11.86 3.72 -9.77
CA LEU A 27 12.61 3.33 -10.96
C LEU A 27 12.96 4.54 -11.83
N GLN A 28 12.01 5.47 -12.04
CA GLN A 28 12.24 6.74 -12.74
C GLN A 28 13.29 7.60 -12.04
N ARG A 29 13.20 7.75 -10.69
CA ARG A 29 14.22 8.45 -9.88
C ARG A 29 15.59 7.80 -9.98
N LYS A 30 15.64 6.48 -10.18
CA LYS A 30 16.88 5.71 -10.42
C LYS A 30 17.31 5.72 -11.89
N HIS A 31 16.72 6.57 -12.74
CA HIS A 31 16.99 6.66 -14.19
C HIS A 31 16.74 5.36 -14.97
N PHE A 32 15.96 4.43 -14.43
CA PHE A 32 15.48 3.31 -15.22
C PHE A 32 14.40 3.83 -16.17
N ASN A 33 14.57 3.54 -17.45
CA ASN A 33 13.73 4.00 -18.53
C ASN A 33 12.35 3.34 -18.39
N THR A 34 11.44 3.93 -17.61
CA THR A 34 10.05 3.49 -17.58
C THR A 34 9.35 4.03 -18.83
N GLN A 35 9.75 3.53 -19.99
CA GLN A 35 9.09 3.86 -21.24
C GLN A 35 7.68 3.29 -21.19
N GLY A 36 6.68 4.13 -21.45
CA GLY A 36 5.31 3.70 -21.65
C GLY A 36 4.36 4.08 -20.51
N ASN A 37 3.53 5.09 -20.80
CA ASN A 37 2.26 5.43 -20.16
C ASN A 37 2.33 5.82 -18.67
N ASP A 38 2.07 7.08 -18.34
CA ASP A 38 1.91 7.58 -16.95
C ASP A 38 0.57 7.15 -16.34
N ARG A 39 0.12 5.94 -16.70
CA ARG A 39 -1.09 5.33 -16.18
C ARG A 39 -0.71 4.29 -15.15
N CYS A 40 -1.42 4.32 -14.04
CA CYS A 40 -1.35 3.27 -13.04
C CYS A 40 -1.75 1.92 -13.67
N VAL A 41 -0.94 0.88 -13.47
CA VAL A 41 -1.21 -0.45 -14.04
C VAL A 41 -2.51 -1.08 -13.53
N THR A 42 -2.96 -0.74 -12.32
CA THR A 42 -4.13 -1.37 -11.70
C THR A 42 -5.45 -0.66 -12.00
N CYS A 43 -5.49 0.67 -11.96
CA CYS A 43 -6.72 1.44 -12.26
C CYS A 43 -6.72 2.11 -13.64
N ASN A 44 -5.61 2.08 -14.38
CA ASN A 44 -5.44 2.71 -15.69
C ASN A 44 -5.71 4.23 -15.71
N SER A 45 -5.72 4.90 -14.55
CA SER A 45 -5.84 6.36 -14.46
C SER A 45 -4.51 7.02 -14.81
N LEU A 46 -4.56 8.16 -15.50
CA LEU A 46 -3.40 9.03 -15.77
C LEU A 46 -2.96 9.71 -14.47
N THR A 47 -2.15 9.00 -13.69
CA THR A 47 -1.63 9.46 -12.41
C THR A 47 -0.26 8.84 -12.17
N THR A 48 0.57 9.59 -11.46
CA THR A 48 1.90 9.15 -11.06
C THR A 48 1.82 7.86 -10.26
N GLU A 49 2.45 6.80 -10.76
CA GLU A 49 2.47 5.50 -10.09
C GLU A 49 3.59 5.46 -9.05
N ASP A 50 3.32 6.10 -7.92
CA ASP A 50 4.12 5.96 -6.71
C ASP A 50 3.59 4.82 -5.81
N SER A 51 4.39 4.47 -4.81
CA SER A 51 4.04 3.42 -3.84
C SER A 51 2.72 3.75 -3.12
N PHE A 52 2.49 5.02 -2.81
CA PHE A 52 1.31 5.43 -2.06
C PHE A 52 0.04 5.32 -2.90
N HIS A 53 0.11 5.68 -4.17
CA HIS A 53 -0.97 5.48 -5.13
C HIS A 53 -1.28 4.01 -5.29
N LEU A 54 -0.28 3.20 -5.62
CA LEU A 54 -0.47 1.77 -5.90
C LEU A 54 -1.18 1.06 -4.74
N PHE A 55 -0.77 1.35 -3.50
CA PHE A 55 -1.27 0.65 -2.32
C PHE A 55 -2.45 1.30 -1.61
N PHE A 56 -2.73 2.61 -1.79
CA PHE A 56 -3.75 3.29 -0.96
C PHE A 56 -4.72 4.16 -1.76
N THR A 57 -4.24 5.04 -2.64
CA THR A 57 -5.15 5.98 -3.33
C THR A 57 -5.67 5.47 -4.68
N CYS A 58 -5.10 4.38 -5.19
CA CYS A 58 -5.62 3.70 -6.37
C CYS A 58 -7.02 3.13 -6.07
N SER A 59 -7.97 3.37 -6.97
CA SER A 59 -9.35 2.88 -6.83
C SER A 59 -9.44 1.35 -6.70
N PHE A 60 -8.50 0.61 -7.31
CA PHE A 60 -8.38 -0.83 -7.10
C PHE A 60 -8.00 -1.16 -5.66
N ALA A 61 -6.92 -0.53 -5.15
CA ALA A 61 -6.47 -0.74 -3.79
C ALA A 61 -7.53 -0.34 -2.76
N GLN A 62 -8.22 0.77 -2.98
CA GLN A 62 -9.33 1.21 -2.13
C GLN A 62 -10.44 0.16 -2.03
N GLN A 63 -10.80 -0.47 -3.15
CA GLN A 63 -11.76 -1.57 -3.15
C GLN A 63 -11.24 -2.79 -2.38
N CYS A 64 -9.95 -3.14 -2.53
CA CYS A 64 -9.34 -4.22 -1.76
C CYS A 64 -9.44 -3.95 -0.25
N TRP A 65 -9.10 -2.75 0.20
CA TRP A 65 -9.19 -2.36 1.61
C TRP A 65 -10.62 -2.36 2.14
N HIS A 66 -11.55 -1.79 1.36
CA HIS A 66 -12.95 -1.75 1.72
C HIS A 66 -13.54 -3.16 1.92
N ASN A 67 -13.20 -4.10 1.03
CA ASN A 67 -13.67 -5.49 1.08
C ASN A 67 -13.24 -6.23 2.35
N ILE A 68 -12.14 -5.83 2.99
CA ILE A 68 -11.67 -6.41 4.26
C ILE A 68 -12.00 -5.55 5.48
N GLY A 69 -12.82 -4.50 5.31
CA GLY A 69 -13.26 -3.63 6.40
C GLY A 69 -12.20 -2.63 6.87
N ILE A 70 -11.14 -2.40 6.10
CA ILE A 70 -10.16 -1.36 6.37
C ILE A 70 -10.59 -0.11 5.60
N ASN A 71 -11.09 0.89 6.33
CA ASN A 71 -11.41 2.20 5.78
C ASN A 71 -10.38 3.19 6.32
N GLY A 72 -9.65 3.84 5.44
CA GLY A 72 -8.69 4.89 5.78
C GLY A 72 -9.11 6.22 5.15
N ASN A 73 -8.82 7.32 5.83
CA ASN A 73 -8.95 8.64 5.22
C ASN A 73 -7.73 8.95 4.36
N PHE A 74 -7.90 8.98 3.03
CA PHE A 74 -6.79 9.19 2.10
C PHE A 74 -6.33 10.66 1.99
N HIS A 75 -6.95 11.58 2.74
CA HIS A 75 -6.54 12.98 2.82
C HIS A 75 -5.54 13.25 3.96
N THR A 76 -5.19 12.25 4.75
CA THR A 76 -4.27 12.37 5.88
C THR A 76 -2.88 11.82 5.53
N THR A 77 -1.92 11.98 6.45
CA THR A 77 -0.62 11.36 6.26
C THR A 77 -0.76 9.83 6.31
N PHE A 78 0.18 9.12 5.69
CA PHE A 78 0.20 7.66 5.72
C PHE A 78 0.09 7.11 7.17
N MET A 79 0.78 7.74 8.13
CA MET A 79 0.75 7.31 9.53
C MET A 79 -0.63 7.51 10.15
N ASP A 80 -1.25 8.67 9.92
CA ASP A 80 -2.59 8.97 10.43
C ASP A 80 -3.63 8.01 9.86
N MET A 81 -3.53 7.72 8.55
CA MET A 81 -4.39 6.74 7.87
C MET A 81 -4.27 5.34 8.48
N ILE A 82 -3.06 4.88 8.81
CA ILE A 82 -2.87 3.58 9.49
C ILE A 82 -3.42 3.60 10.92
N ILE A 83 -3.21 4.68 11.67
CA ILE A 83 -3.71 4.81 13.05
C ILE A 83 -5.24 4.74 13.05
N GLU A 84 -5.88 5.53 12.19
CA GLU A 84 -7.34 5.55 12.04
C GLU A 84 -7.87 4.19 11.56
N ALA A 85 -7.24 3.59 10.56
CA ALA A 85 -7.61 2.26 10.07
C ALA A 85 -7.53 1.22 11.19
N LYS A 86 -6.49 1.27 12.01
CA LYS A 86 -6.30 0.37 13.15
C LYS A 86 -7.36 0.58 14.24
N GLU A 87 -7.69 1.82 14.55
CA GLU A 87 -8.71 2.16 15.55
C GLU A 87 -10.11 1.71 15.12
N ASN A 88 -10.40 1.79 13.82
CA ASN A 88 -11.68 1.37 13.25
C ASN A 88 -11.76 -0.15 12.96
N PHE A 89 -10.62 -0.86 12.94
CA PHE A 89 -10.58 -2.28 12.62
C PHE A 89 -11.01 -3.13 13.83
N GLN A 90 -12.18 -3.74 13.72
CA GLN A 90 -12.84 -4.44 14.84
C GLN A 90 -12.23 -5.81 15.18
N PHE A 91 -11.36 -6.34 14.33
CA PHE A 91 -10.81 -7.68 14.49
C PHE A 91 -9.39 -7.66 15.05
N PRO A 92 -8.98 -8.70 15.79
CA PRO A 92 -7.59 -8.83 16.21
C PRO A 92 -6.66 -8.94 14.98
N PHE A 93 -5.37 -8.68 15.19
CA PHE A 93 -4.32 -8.84 14.19
C PHE A 93 -4.42 -7.89 12.98
N PHE A 94 -4.78 -6.63 13.24
CA PHE A 94 -4.81 -5.57 12.22
C PHE A 94 -3.54 -5.53 11.36
N MET A 95 -2.36 -5.52 12.01
CA MET A 95 -1.09 -5.40 11.28
C MET A 95 -0.82 -6.59 10.37
N GLU A 96 -1.23 -7.79 10.78
CA GLU A 96 -1.10 -9.00 10.00
C GLU A 96 -2.03 -9.00 8.80
N THR A 97 -3.30 -8.64 9.00
CA THR A 97 -4.26 -8.48 7.90
C THR A 97 -3.80 -7.40 6.92
N PHE A 98 -3.33 -6.26 7.44
CA PHE A 98 -2.76 -5.18 6.64
C PHE A 98 -1.55 -5.64 5.84
N ALA A 99 -0.59 -6.33 6.47
CA ALA A 99 0.60 -6.84 5.80
C ALA A 99 0.26 -7.80 4.65
N ILE A 100 -0.68 -8.71 4.89
CA ILE A 100 -1.13 -9.69 3.92
C ILE A 100 -1.85 -9.00 2.77
N CYS A 101 -2.73 -8.03 3.05
CA CYS A 101 -3.45 -7.32 2.01
C CYS A 101 -2.50 -6.48 1.15
N CYS A 102 -1.59 -5.69 1.75
CA CYS A 102 -0.56 -4.98 0.98
C CYS A 102 0.29 -5.91 0.12
N TRP A 103 0.55 -7.15 0.55
CA TRP A 103 1.30 -8.12 -0.25
C TRP A 103 0.55 -8.63 -1.49
N ASN A 104 -0.78 -8.59 -1.47
CA ASN A 104 -1.64 -9.10 -2.56
C ASN A 104 -2.19 -8.00 -3.48
N ILE A 105 -1.94 -6.73 -3.17
CA ILE A 105 -2.13 -5.60 -4.08
C ILE A 105 -0.93 -5.53 -5.03
#